data_AF-A0A8C2ZBM4-F1
#
_entry.id   AF-A0A8C2ZBM4-F1
#
_cell.length_a   1.000
_cell.length_b   1.000
_cell.length_c   1.000
_cell.angle_alpha   90.00
_cell.angle_beta   90.00
_cell.angle_gamma   90.00
#
_symmetry.space_group_name_H-M   'P 1'
#
loop_
_entity.id
_entity.type
_entity.pdbx_description
1 polymer ?
#
loop_
_entity_poly.entity_id
_entity_poly.type
_entity_poly.pdbx_seq_one_letter_code
_entity_poly.pdbx_strand_id
1 'polypeptide(L)'
;RSGTLQFLEEINKWTSQHGVSSLSRELAVKFLMARKFDVLRAIELFHSYRETRLKEGIVRLQPQEEPLRSELLSGKFTVLSVRDPSGASIALYTAKLHHPNKTGNHVVLQALFYLLDRAVESFETQRNGLVFIYDMAGSNYTNFELDLSKKILNLLKGAFPARLKKVLIVGAPVWFRVPYNLLSLLLKEKLRERVQMVKMAELRQHLPRDCLPQHLGGLLPLESYSWNQQLLAGQNGRVDPVDELVGIPVEDASIHVPGPESMRPQELLTHLGRLQRSGVHQEYEELRKEPPPGSFHCAQLAYNQERNRYGDVLCLDQTRVRLKTRRNERSDYINASFMDGYKQRNAYIGTQGPLEKTYGDFWRMVWEQNMLVIVMTTR
;
A
#
# COMPACT_ATOMS: atom_id res chain seq x y z
N ARG A 1 -0.97 -16.85 22.42
CA ARG A 1 -2.26 -16.67 21.70
C ARG A 1 -2.01 -16.98 20.23
N SER A 2 -2.93 -17.69 19.55
CA SER A 2 -2.78 -17.96 18.10
C SER A 2 -2.75 -16.64 17.32
N GLY A 3 -1.86 -16.48 16.33
CA GLY A 3 -1.75 -15.24 15.54
C GLY A 3 -3.05 -14.85 14.83
N THR A 4 -3.91 -15.82 14.53
CA THR A 4 -5.27 -15.56 13.99
C THR A 4 -6.18 -14.86 14.99
N LEU A 5 -6.10 -15.20 16.29
CA LEU A 5 -6.88 -14.53 17.32
C LEU A 5 -6.42 -13.09 17.51
N GLN A 6 -5.11 -12.85 17.52
CA GLN A 6 -4.57 -11.48 17.66
C GLN A 6 -4.96 -10.59 16.48
N PHE A 7 -4.88 -11.11 15.24
CA PHE A 7 -5.34 -10.38 14.06
C PHE A 7 -6.84 -10.06 14.15
N LEU A 8 -7.67 -11.04 14.49
CA LEU A 8 -9.12 -10.85 14.61
C LEU A 8 -9.48 -9.90 15.76
N GLU A 9 -8.82 -9.99 16.91
CA GLU A 9 -9.00 -9.07 18.04
C GLU A 9 -8.76 -7.63 17.61
N GLU A 10 -7.65 -7.36 16.92
CA GLU A 10 -7.29 -6.00 16.51
C GLU A 10 -8.24 -5.45 15.43
N ILE A 11 -8.48 -6.23 14.36
CA ILE A 11 -9.33 -5.72 13.28
C ILE A 11 -10.79 -5.68 13.70
N ASN A 12 -11.31 -6.65 14.47
CA ASN A 12 -12.71 -6.60 14.90
C ASN A 12 -12.97 -5.51 15.94
N LYS A 13 -11.96 -5.14 16.74
CA LYS A 13 -12.02 -3.91 17.56
C LYS A 13 -12.21 -2.69 16.66
N TRP A 14 -11.45 -2.59 15.57
CA TRP A 14 -11.57 -1.52 14.60
C TRP A 14 -12.90 -1.55 13.83
N THR A 15 -13.41 -2.72 13.38
CA THR A 15 -14.70 -2.80 12.68
C THR A 15 -15.87 -2.45 13.61
N SER A 16 -15.82 -2.87 14.87
CA SER A 16 -16.83 -2.53 15.87
C SER A 16 -16.92 -1.03 16.14
N GLN A 17 -15.80 -0.31 16.11
CA GLN A 17 -15.78 1.15 16.24
C GLN A 17 -16.48 1.86 15.07
N HIS A 18 -16.49 1.23 13.90
CA HIS A 18 -17.07 1.77 12.68
C HIS A 18 -18.45 1.15 12.34
N GLY A 19 -19.03 0.37 13.25
CA GLY A 19 -20.35 -0.23 13.09
C GLY A 19 -20.45 -1.29 12.00
N VAL A 20 -19.35 -1.97 11.65
CA VAL A 20 -19.31 -2.98 10.58
C VAL A 20 -19.10 -4.38 11.13
N SER A 21 -19.62 -5.37 10.38
CA SER A 21 -19.57 -6.79 10.70
C SER A 21 -18.14 -7.27 11.01
N SER A 22 -18.04 -8.22 11.94
CA SER A 22 -16.75 -8.83 12.29
C SER A 22 -16.20 -9.67 11.14
N LEU A 23 -14.88 -9.63 10.96
CA LEU A 23 -14.20 -10.45 9.97
C LEU A 23 -14.30 -11.95 10.28
N SER A 24 -14.45 -12.74 9.22
CA SER A 24 -14.39 -14.19 9.32
C SER A 24 -12.95 -14.69 9.51
N ARG A 25 -12.81 -15.90 10.07
CA ARG A 25 -11.52 -16.55 10.27
C ARG A 25 -10.81 -16.85 8.96
N GLU A 26 -11.57 -17.24 7.93
CA GLU A 26 -11.06 -17.57 6.61
C GLU A 26 -10.39 -16.35 5.97
N LEU A 27 -11.03 -15.18 6.09
CA LEU A 27 -10.49 -13.94 5.56
C LEU A 27 -9.21 -13.53 6.32
N ALA A 28 -9.19 -13.61 7.65
CA ALA A 28 -7.99 -13.37 8.45
C ALA A 28 -6.82 -14.29 8.04
N VAL A 29 -7.10 -15.56 7.78
CA VAL A 29 -6.08 -16.54 7.35
C VAL A 29 -5.46 -16.15 6.00
N LYS A 30 -6.23 -15.59 5.04
CA LYS A 30 -5.67 -15.10 3.75
C LYS A 30 -4.53 -14.09 3.99
N PHE A 31 -4.78 -13.08 4.83
CA PHE A 31 -3.81 -12.03 5.14
C PHE A 31 -2.60 -12.55 5.91
N LEU A 32 -2.82 -13.42 6.90
CA LEU A 32 -1.76 -14.05 7.69
C LEU A 32 -0.89 -14.95 6.82
N MET A 33 -1.47 -15.78 5.95
CA MET A 33 -0.73 -16.65 5.02
C MET A 33 0.15 -15.85 4.05
N ALA A 34 -0.34 -14.70 3.58
CA ALA A 34 0.44 -13.79 2.73
C ALA A 34 1.65 -13.17 3.44
N ARG A 35 1.67 -13.20 4.78
CA ARG A 35 2.72 -12.62 5.64
C ARG A 35 3.38 -13.62 6.57
N LYS A 36 3.25 -14.93 6.28
CA LYS A 36 3.83 -16.01 7.09
C LYS A 36 3.44 -15.93 8.58
N PHE A 37 2.18 -15.56 8.85
CA PHE A 37 1.62 -15.37 10.19
C PHE A 37 2.26 -14.25 11.02
N ASP A 38 3.00 -13.33 10.38
CA ASP A 38 3.38 -12.06 10.99
C ASP A 38 2.13 -11.17 11.12
N VAL A 39 1.64 -11.00 12.34
CA VAL A 39 0.35 -10.34 12.64
C VAL A 39 0.38 -8.87 12.25
N LEU A 40 1.43 -8.13 12.62
CA LEU A 40 1.54 -6.70 12.33
C LEU A 40 1.56 -6.45 10.82
N ARG A 41 2.39 -7.19 10.09
CA ARG A 41 2.47 -7.06 8.62
C ARG A 41 1.20 -7.53 7.91
N ALA A 42 0.44 -8.45 8.51
CA ALA A 42 -0.86 -8.87 7.99
C ALA A 42 -1.91 -7.77 8.16
N ILE A 43 -1.90 -7.06 9.30
CA ILE A 43 -2.77 -5.89 9.55
C ILE A 43 -2.44 -4.78 8.55
N GLU A 44 -1.16 -4.42 8.37
CA GLU A 44 -0.73 -3.43 7.36
C GLU A 44 -1.20 -3.81 5.95
N LEU A 45 -1.06 -5.09 5.58
CA LEU A 45 -1.54 -5.59 4.29
C LEU A 45 -3.07 -5.48 4.17
N PHE A 46 -3.83 -5.75 5.23
CA PHE A 46 -5.28 -5.63 5.23
C PHE A 46 -5.73 -4.18 4.95
N HIS A 47 -5.13 -3.20 5.62
CA HIS A 47 -5.41 -1.79 5.36
C HIS A 47 -4.99 -1.37 3.95
N SER A 48 -3.79 -1.75 3.51
CA SER A 48 -3.32 -1.45 2.14
C SER A 48 -4.20 -2.07 1.05
N TYR A 49 -4.71 -3.29 1.28
CA TYR A 49 -5.66 -3.95 0.38
C TYR A 49 -6.97 -3.18 0.27
N ARG A 50 -7.53 -2.75 1.41
CA ARG A 50 -8.77 -1.95 1.44
C ARG A 50 -8.60 -0.60 0.76
N GLU A 51 -7.54 0.14 1.09
CA GLU A 51 -7.24 1.45 0.49
C GLU A 51 -7.09 1.33 -1.04
N THR A 52 -6.38 0.28 -1.50
CA THR A 52 -6.21 0.05 -2.94
C THR A 52 -7.52 -0.26 -3.63
N ARG A 53 -8.40 -1.05 -3.01
CA ARG A 53 -9.75 -1.30 -3.54
C ARG A 53 -10.57 -0.02 -3.64
N LEU A 54 -10.56 0.81 -2.60
CA LEU A 54 -11.29 2.07 -2.58
C LEU A 54 -10.78 3.02 -3.68
N LYS A 55 -9.46 3.22 -3.73
CA LYS A 55 -8.80 4.12 -4.68
C LYS A 55 -9.05 3.72 -6.14
N GLU A 56 -9.09 2.42 -6.42
CA GLU A 56 -9.22 1.90 -7.78
C GLU A 56 -10.67 1.54 -8.14
N GLY A 57 -11.66 1.84 -7.28
CA GLY A 57 -13.07 1.56 -7.54
C GLY A 57 -13.42 0.07 -7.60
N ILE A 58 -12.70 -0.75 -6.84
CA ILE A 58 -12.87 -2.22 -6.78
C ILE A 58 -13.79 -2.55 -5.60
N VAL A 59 -15.05 -2.12 -5.72
CA VAL A 59 -16.08 -2.24 -4.68
C VAL A 59 -17.36 -2.73 -5.33
N ARG A 60 -18.03 -3.73 -4.73
CA ARG A 60 -19.29 -4.30 -5.22
C ARG A 60 -19.22 -4.70 -6.69
N LEU A 61 -18.18 -5.45 -7.04
CA LEU A 61 -17.99 -5.91 -8.42
C LEU A 61 -19.15 -6.81 -8.84
N GLN A 62 -19.73 -6.51 -10.00
CA GLN A 62 -20.80 -7.29 -10.62
C GLN A 62 -20.23 -8.03 -11.85
N PRO A 63 -19.65 -9.22 -11.68
CA PRO A 63 -18.91 -9.91 -12.74
C PRO A 63 -19.79 -10.40 -13.90
N GLN A 64 -21.12 -10.37 -13.73
CA GLN A 64 -22.12 -10.71 -14.75
C GLN A 64 -22.59 -9.51 -15.57
N GLU A 65 -22.23 -8.29 -15.16
CA GLU A 65 -22.63 -7.04 -15.82
C GLU A 65 -21.51 -6.50 -16.74
N GLU A 66 -21.91 -5.82 -17.80
CA GLU A 66 -20.97 -5.11 -18.68
C GLU A 66 -20.50 -3.80 -18.02
N PRO A 67 -19.25 -3.36 -18.26
CA PRO A 67 -18.24 -3.93 -19.16
C PRO A 67 -17.37 -5.04 -18.54
N LEU A 68 -17.58 -5.37 -17.25
CA LEU A 68 -16.70 -6.29 -16.51
C LEU A 68 -16.77 -7.73 -17.04
N ARG A 69 -17.98 -8.19 -17.40
CA ARG A 69 -18.21 -9.53 -17.94
C ARG A 69 -17.40 -9.79 -19.21
N SER A 70 -17.49 -8.91 -20.21
CA SER A 70 -16.73 -9.08 -21.46
C SER A 70 -15.21 -9.03 -21.22
N GLU A 71 -14.77 -8.20 -20.28
CA GLU A 71 -13.36 -8.11 -19.91
C GLU A 71 -12.86 -9.40 -19.23
N LEU A 72 -13.63 -9.98 -18.30
CA LEU A 72 -13.35 -11.28 -17.67
C LEU A 72 -13.31 -12.42 -18.68
N LEU A 73 -14.15 -12.38 -19.71
CA LEU A 73 -14.23 -13.38 -20.78
C LEU A 73 -13.24 -13.15 -21.93
N SER A 74 -12.52 -12.03 -21.95
CA SER A 74 -11.59 -11.69 -23.03
C SER A 74 -10.41 -12.64 -23.17
N GLY A 75 -10.11 -13.43 -22.13
CA GLY A 75 -8.97 -14.34 -22.07
C GLY A 75 -7.62 -13.63 -21.94
N LYS A 76 -7.58 -12.29 -21.87
CA LYS A 76 -6.31 -11.56 -21.70
C LYS A 76 -5.67 -11.80 -20.34
N PHE A 77 -6.48 -12.06 -19.32
CA PHE A 77 -6.02 -12.53 -18.02
C PHE A 77 -6.65 -13.89 -17.70
N THR A 78 -5.81 -14.87 -17.40
CA THR A 78 -6.24 -16.25 -17.14
C THR A 78 -5.46 -16.80 -15.96
N VAL A 79 -6.15 -17.40 -14.99
CA VAL A 79 -5.52 -18.23 -13.97
C VAL A 79 -5.53 -19.66 -14.51
N LEU A 80 -4.36 -20.26 -14.71
CA LEU A 80 -4.28 -21.61 -15.26
C LEU A 80 -4.84 -22.62 -14.25
N SER A 81 -5.48 -23.69 -14.76
CA SER A 81 -6.00 -24.80 -13.94
C SER A 81 -4.91 -25.65 -13.30
N VAL A 82 -3.67 -25.49 -13.77
CA VAL A 82 -2.46 -26.15 -13.24
C VAL A 82 -1.68 -25.24 -12.29
N ARG A 83 -0.76 -25.85 -11.55
CA ARG A 83 0.18 -25.18 -10.66
C ARG A 83 1.61 -25.38 -11.13
N ASP A 84 2.51 -24.52 -10.66
CA ASP A 84 3.94 -24.76 -10.82
C ASP A 84 4.41 -25.94 -9.93
N PRO A 85 5.64 -26.46 -10.12
CA PRO A 85 6.17 -27.57 -9.31
C PRO A 85 6.23 -27.30 -7.81
N SER A 86 6.17 -26.02 -7.41
CA SER A 86 6.17 -25.60 -6.01
C SER A 86 4.75 -25.38 -5.46
N GLY A 87 3.72 -25.76 -6.22
CA GLY A 87 2.30 -25.66 -5.89
C GLY A 87 1.71 -24.26 -6.01
N ALA A 88 2.42 -23.30 -6.60
CA ALA A 88 1.97 -21.93 -6.80
C ALA A 88 0.96 -21.85 -7.95
N SER A 89 -0.06 -21.01 -7.81
CA SER A 89 -1.01 -20.75 -8.90
C SER A 89 -0.32 -19.94 -9.99
N ILE A 90 -0.60 -20.25 -11.25
CA ILE A 90 -0.02 -19.52 -12.40
C ILE A 90 -1.07 -18.55 -12.95
N ALA A 91 -0.75 -17.26 -12.92
CA ALA A 91 -1.55 -16.19 -13.50
C ALA A 91 -0.89 -15.71 -14.80
N LEU A 92 -1.60 -15.78 -15.92
CA LEU A 92 -1.13 -15.42 -17.25
C LEU A 92 -1.84 -14.15 -17.72
N TYR A 93 -1.05 -13.15 -18.15
CA TYR A 93 -1.52 -11.97 -18.85
C TYR A 93 -0.97 -11.96 -20.28
N THR A 94 -1.85 -11.95 -21.27
CA THR A 94 -1.52 -12.01 -22.70
C THR A 94 -1.64 -10.62 -23.32
N ALA A 95 -0.52 -9.92 -23.48
CA ALA A 95 -0.47 -8.51 -23.83
C ALA A 95 -1.12 -8.16 -25.17
N LYS A 96 -0.96 -9.02 -26.19
CA LYS A 96 -1.53 -8.79 -27.53
C LYS A 96 -3.07 -8.69 -27.56
N LEU A 97 -3.75 -9.25 -26.56
CA LEU A 97 -5.21 -9.18 -26.40
C LEU A 97 -5.68 -7.90 -25.70
N HIS A 98 -4.75 -7.10 -25.16
CA HIS A 98 -5.08 -5.83 -24.54
C HIS A 98 -5.25 -4.74 -25.58
N HIS A 99 -6.41 -4.08 -25.57
CA HIS A 99 -6.75 -2.99 -26.47
C HIS A 99 -7.21 -1.78 -25.66
N PRO A 100 -6.29 -0.85 -25.33
CA PRO A 100 -6.57 0.34 -24.52
C PRO A 100 -7.75 1.18 -25.00
N ASN A 101 -7.95 1.23 -26.32
CA ASN A 101 -9.02 2.02 -26.95
C ASN A 101 -10.41 1.38 -26.82
N LYS A 102 -10.50 0.10 -26.40
CA LYS A 102 -11.78 -0.63 -26.28
C LYS A 102 -12.26 -0.71 -24.83
N THR A 103 -11.36 -0.94 -23.89
CA THR A 103 -11.69 -1.11 -22.48
C THR A 103 -10.86 -0.17 -21.63
N GLY A 104 -11.51 0.62 -20.78
CA GLY A 104 -10.82 1.52 -19.85
C GLY A 104 -10.00 0.75 -18.80
N ASN A 105 -8.88 1.34 -18.38
CA ASN A 105 -7.95 0.77 -17.40
C ASN A 105 -8.60 0.27 -16.10
N HIS A 106 -9.64 0.95 -15.63
CA HIS A 106 -10.32 0.57 -14.39
C HIS A 106 -11.02 -0.80 -14.52
N VAL A 107 -11.67 -1.09 -15.65
CA VAL A 107 -12.36 -2.37 -15.89
C VAL A 107 -11.35 -3.52 -15.98
N VAL A 108 -10.24 -3.30 -16.69
CA VAL A 108 -9.15 -4.29 -16.81
C VAL A 108 -8.58 -4.62 -15.43
N LEU A 109 -8.37 -3.59 -14.60
CA LEU A 109 -7.87 -3.77 -13.24
C LEU A 109 -8.88 -4.49 -12.34
N GLN A 110 -10.18 -4.16 -12.44
CA GLN A 110 -11.25 -4.87 -11.72
C GLN A 110 -11.30 -6.35 -12.11
N ALA A 111 -11.21 -6.67 -13.39
CA ALA A 111 -11.20 -8.04 -13.89
C ALA A 111 -9.98 -8.83 -13.39
N LEU A 112 -8.78 -8.23 -13.47
CA LEU A 112 -7.55 -8.82 -12.96
C LEU A 112 -7.64 -9.07 -11.45
N PHE A 113 -8.13 -8.08 -10.70
CA PHE A 113 -8.29 -8.18 -9.25
C PHE A 113 -9.27 -9.29 -8.87
N TYR A 114 -10.43 -9.35 -9.53
CA TYR A 114 -11.44 -10.38 -9.31
C TYR A 114 -10.86 -11.78 -9.52
N LEU A 115 -10.19 -12.01 -10.65
CA LEU A 115 -9.60 -13.31 -10.98
C LEU A 115 -8.49 -13.71 -10.02
N LEU A 116 -7.66 -12.76 -9.57
CA LEU A 116 -6.66 -13.01 -8.53
C LEU A 116 -7.29 -13.33 -7.18
N ASP A 117 -8.36 -12.61 -6.78
CA ASP A 117 -9.03 -12.85 -5.50
C ASP A 117 -9.65 -14.25 -5.46
N ARG A 118 -10.28 -14.68 -6.56
CA ARG A 118 -10.73 -16.06 -6.75
C ARG A 118 -9.60 -17.07 -6.65
N ALA A 119 -8.45 -16.81 -7.29
CA ALA A 119 -7.31 -17.72 -7.20
C ALA A 119 -6.81 -17.94 -5.76
N VAL A 120 -6.91 -16.91 -4.91
CA VAL A 120 -6.47 -16.93 -3.51
C VAL A 120 -7.52 -17.52 -2.55
N GLU A 121 -8.72 -17.87 -3.02
CA GLU A 121 -9.67 -18.67 -2.21
C GLU A 121 -9.11 -20.06 -1.89
N SER A 122 -8.28 -20.62 -2.79
CA SER A 122 -7.60 -21.89 -2.56
C SER A 122 -6.51 -21.79 -1.49
N PHE A 123 -6.57 -22.66 -0.48
CA PHE A 123 -5.53 -22.80 0.56
C PHE A 123 -4.14 -23.11 -0.02
N GLU A 124 -4.07 -23.88 -1.11
CA GLU A 124 -2.80 -24.15 -1.79
C GLU A 124 -2.20 -22.87 -2.37
N THR A 125 -3.01 -22.01 -2.99
CA THR A 125 -2.56 -20.72 -3.49
C THR A 125 -2.12 -19.79 -2.35
N GLN A 126 -2.87 -19.74 -1.24
CA GLN A 126 -2.46 -18.99 -0.05
C GLN A 126 -1.13 -19.51 0.52
N ARG A 127 -0.89 -20.83 0.49
CA ARG A 127 0.30 -21.50 1.03
C ARG A 127 1.52 -21.41 0.11
N ASN A 128 1.32 -21.44 -1.20
CA ASN A 128 2.41 -21.57 -2.16
C ASN A 128 2.65 -20.29 -2.95
N GLY A 129 1.68 -19.39 -3.01
CA GLY A 129 1.77 -18.10 -3.69
C GLY A 129 1.37 -18.14 -5.16
N LEU A 130 1.81 -17.11 -5.88
CA LEU A 130 1.51 -16.87 -7.28
C LEU A 130 2.78 -16.78 -8.12
N VAL A 131 2.74 -17.36 -9.31
CA VAL A 131 3.68 -17.09 -10.41
C VAL A 131 2.92 -16.29 -11.46
N PHE A 132 3.45 -15.12 -11.83
CA PHE A 132 2.85 -14.26 -12.84
C PHE A 132 3.62 -14.40 -14.15
N ILE A 133 2.93 -14.67 -15.25
CA ILE A 133 3.48 -14.71 -16.60
C ILE A 133 2.89 -13.53 -17.35
N TYR A 134 3.75 -12.62 -17.81
CA TYR A 134 3.38 -11.55 -18.72
C TYR A 134 3.87 -11.93 -20.12
N ASP A 135 2.97 -12.53 -20.90
CA ASP A 135 3.23 -12.88 -22.30
C ASP A 135 3.13 -11.64 -23.19
N MET A 136 4.28 -11.21 -23.67
CA MET A 136 4.42 -10.07 -24.58
C MET A 136 4.64 -10.50 -26.03
N ALA A 137 4.64 -11.80 -26.32
CA ALA A 137 4.90 -12.30 -27.68
C ALA A 137 3.81 -11.80 -28.65
N GLY A 138 4.25 -11.15 -29.74
CA GLY A 138 3.36 -10.57 -30.74
C GLY A 138 2.60 -9.31 -30.28
N SER A 139 2.95 -8.74 -29.13
CA SER A 139 2.42 -7.43 -28.71
C SER A 139 3.16 -6.27 -29.39
N ASN A 140 2.44 -5.18 -29.58
CA ASN A 140 2.98 -3.92 -30.08
C ASN A 140 2.83 -2.81 -29.02
N TYR A 141 3.38 -1.63 -29.30
CA TYR A 141 3.33 -0.50 -28.36
C TYR A 141 1.90 -0.04 -28.04
N THR A 142 0.95 -0.18 -28.97
CA THR A 142 -0.45 0.23 -28.75
C THR A 142 -1.22 -0.72 -27.83
N ASN A 143 -0.69 -1.93 -27.60
CA ASN A 143 -1.20 -2.83 -26.57
C ASN A 143 -0.74 -2.46 -25.14
N PHE A 144 0.20 -1.52 -24.97
CA PHE A 144 0.84 -1.25 -23.68
C PHE A 144 0.36 0.04 -23.04
N GLU A 145 0.02 -0.03 -21.76
CA GLU A 145 -0.32 1.14 -20.94
C GLU A 145 0.56 1.19 -19.70
N LEU A 146 1.33 2.28 -19.59
CA LEU A 146 2.26 2.48 -18.49
C LEU A 146 1.53 2.60 -17.16
N ASP A 147 0.39 3.29 -17.12
CA ASP A 147 -0.35 3.52 -15.88
C ASP A 147 -1.05 2.26 -15.37
N LEU A 148 -1.62 1.44 -16.26
CA LEU A 148 -2.11 0.10 -15.90
C LEU A 148 -0.98 -0.75 -15.32
N SER A 149 0.19 -0.74 -15.96
CA SER A 149 1.36 -1.50 -15.50
C SER A 149 1.83 -1.05 -14.12
N LYS A 150 1.82 0.26 -13.82
CA LYS A 150 2.11 0.78 -12.48
C LYS A 150 1.09 0.30 -11.44
N LYS A 151 -0.21 0.29 -11.78
CA LYS A 151 -1.29 -0.17 -10.89
C LYS A 151 -1.16 -1.66 -10.58
N ILE A 152 -0.98 -2.49 -11.60
CA ILE A 152 -0.71 -3.94 -11.44
C ILE A 152 0.53 -4.14 -10.58
N LEU A 153 1.59 -3.37 -10.84
CA LEU A 153 2.81 -3.50 -10.07
C LEU A 153 2.62 -3.12 -8.59
N ASN A 154 1.82 -2.11 -8.30
CA ASN A 154 1.49 -1.71 -6.92
C ASN A 154 0.66 -2.79 -6.21
N LEU A 155 -0.27 -3.46 -6.90
CA LEU A 155 -0.95 -4.65 -6.35
C LEU A 155 0.06 -5.74 -5.96
N LEU A 156 0.98 -6.07 -6.88
CA LEU A 156 1.99 -7.10 -6.69
C LEU A 156 3.05 -6.77 -5.60
N LYS A 157 3.28 -5.48 -5.32
CA LYS A 157 4.24 -5.01 -4.29
C LYS A 157 3.82 -5.29 -2.86
N GLY A 158 2.56 -5.61 -2.63
CA GLY A 158 2.09 -5.96 -1.29
C GLY A 158 0.76 -5.36 -0.90
N ALA A 159 -0.01 -4.81 -1.85
CA ALA A 159 -1.40 -4.42 -1.63
C ALA A 159 -2.38 -5.59 -1.88
N PHE A 160 -1.91 -6.76 -2.34
CA PHE A 160 -2.74 -7.94 -2.58
C PHE A 160 -2.37 -9.10 -1.62
N PRO A 161 -3.33 -9.85 -1.02
CA PRO A 161 -3.09 -10.86 -0.01
C PRO A 161 -2.59 -12.19 -0.59
N ALA A 162 -1.56 -12.11 -1.42
CA ALA A 162 -0.86 -13.27 -1.97
C ALA A 162 0.65 -13.09 -1.92
N ARG A 163 1.37 -14.21 -1.90
CA ARG A 163 2.83 -14.21 -2.05
C ARG A 163 3.18 -14.28 -3.52
N LEU A 164 3.70 -13.20 -4.07
CA LEU A 164 4.31 -13.24 -5.39
C LEU A 164 5.64 -14.02 -5.30
N LYS A 165 5.76 -15.15 -6.00
CA LYS A 165 7.00 -15.94 -6.06
C LYS A 165 7.90 -15.46 -7.19
N LYS A 166 7.33 -15.30 -8.38
CA LYS A 166 8.07 -15.07 -9.61
C LYS A 166 7.21 -14.30 -10.61
N VAL A 167 7.83 -13.41 -11.38
CA VAL A 167 7.23 -12.71 -12.52
C VAL A 167 8.08 -13.01 -13.74
N LEU A 168 7.51 -13.66 -14.75
CA LEU A 168 8.16 -14.00 -16.00
C LEU A 168 7.62 -13.08 -17.09
N ILE A 169 8.44 -12.16 -17.59
CA ILE A 169 8.09 -11.33 -18.76
C ILE A 169 8.63 -12.04 -19.99
N VAL A 170 7.75 -12.60 -20.81
CA VAL A 170 8.14 -13.55 -21.84
C VAL A 170 7.94 -12.98 -23.23
N GLY A 171 8.96 -13.11 -24.08
CA GLY A 171 8.89 -12.63 -25.47
C GLY A 171 8.76 -11.11 -25.60
N ALA A 172 9.32 -10.35 -24.64
CA ALA A 172 9.29 -8.88 -24.65
C ALA A 172 9.91 -8.30 -25.94
N PRO A 173 9.17 -7.45 -26.68
CA PRO A 173 9.73 -6.71 -27.81
C PRO A 173 10.78 -5.69 -27.37
N VAL A 174 11.66 -5.28 -28.29
CA VAL A 174 12.75 -4.31 -28.02
C VAL A 174 12.23 -2.99 -27.43
N TRP A 175 11.09 -2.49 -27.90
CA TRP A 175 10.49 -1.25 -27.41
C TRP A 175 10.16 -1.30 -25.91
N PHE A 176 9.92 -2.48 -25.34
CA PHE A 176 9.55 -2.63 -23.93
C PHE A 176 10.69 -2.31 -22.96
N ARG A 177 11.94 -2.26 -23.44
CA ARG A 177 13.11 -1.93 -22.62
C ARG A 177 12.96 -0.56 -21.92
N VAL A 178 12.37 0.43 -22.60
CA VAL A 178 12.19 1.77 -22.04
C VAL A 178 11.14 1.78 -20.92
N PRO A 179 9.89 1.32 -21.14
CA PRO A 179 8.91 1.18 -20.06
C PRO A 179 9.39 0.30 -18.90
N TYR A 180 10.09 -0.80 -19.19
CA TYR A 180 10.64 -1.67 -18.15
C TYR A 180 11.62 -0.92 -17.25
N ASN A 181 12.54 -0.13 -17.82
CA ASN A 181 13.46 0.68 -17.03
C ASN A 181 12.70 1.64 -16.09
N LEU A 182 11.66 2.32 -16.58
CA LEU A 182 10.83 3.21 -15.76
C LEU A 182 10.11 2.45 -14.63
N LEU A 183 9.52 1.30 -14.94
CA LEU A 183 8.83 0.47 -13.95
C LEU A 183 9.80 -0.12 -12.91
N SER A 184 11.02 -0.46 -13.33
CA SER A 184 12.05 -1.06 -12.49
C SER A 184 12.55 -0.11 -11.38
N LEU A 185 12.49 1.20 -11.60
CA LEU A 185 12.79 2.22 -10.59
C LEU A 185 11.81 2.18 -9.42
N LEU A 186 10.59 1.70 -9.66
CA LEU A 186 9.57 1.57 -8.62
C LEU A 186 9.72 0.27 -7.81
N LEU A 187 10.57 -0.67 -8.24
CA LEU A 187 10.77 -1.98 -7.59
C LEU A 187 11.78 -1.90 -6.45
N LYS A 188 11.38 -2.34 -5.25
CA LYS A 188 12.33 -2.67 -4.18
C LYS A 188 13.18 -3.88 -4.59
N GLU A 189 14.40 -3.96 -4.07
CA GLU A 189 15.39 -5.00 -4.40
C GLU A 189 14.81 -6.43 -4.40
N LYS A 190 14.16 -6.82 -3.30
CA LYS A 190 13.51 -8.14 -3.16
C LYS A 190 12.43 -8.46 -4.21
N LEU A 191 11.72 -7.46 -4.72
CA LEU A 191 10.74 -7.66 -5.79
C LEU A 191 11.42 -7.69 -7.16
N ARG A 192 12.43 -6.84 -7.36
CA ARG A 192 13.24 -6.79 -8.59
C ARG A 192 13.87 -8.15 -8.88
N GLU A 193 14.40 -8.84 -7.87
CA GLU A 193 14.95 -10.20 -7.99
C GLU A 193 13.93 -11.25 -8.49
N ARG A 194 12.64 -11.01 -8.27
CA ARG A 194 11.57 -11.93 -8.69
C ARG A 194 11.13 -11.72 -10.13
N VAL A 195 11.47 -10.58 -10.72
CA VAL A 195 11.10 -10.22 -12.09
C VAL A 195 12.20 -10.67 -13.04
N GLN A 196 11.86 -11.53 -13.98
CA GLN A 196 12.79 -12.08 -14.97
C GLN A 196 12.24 -11.88 -16.37
N MET A 197 13.04 -11.26 -17.23
CA MET A 197 12.75 -11.19 -18.66
C MET A 197 13.31 -12.43 -19.34
N VAL A 198 12.46 -13.20 -20.03
CA VAL A 198 12.78 -14.54 -20.51
C VAL A 198 12.43 -14.64 -22.00
N LYS A 199 13.31 -15.25 -22.80
CA LYS A 199 12.99 -15.54 -24.20
C LYS A 199 12.02 -16.73 -24.28
N MET A 200 11.18 -16.77 -25.32
CA MET A 200 10.24 -17.89 -25.53
C MET A 200 10.90 -19.27 -25.43
N ALA A 201 12.07 -19.46 -26.04
CA ALA A 201 12.80 -20.73 -26.03
C ALA A 201 13.29 -21.16 -24.64
N GLU A 202 13.55 -20.19 -23.76
CA GLU A 202 14.12 -20.36 -22.41
C GLU A 202 13.03 -20.56 -21.35
N LEU A 203 11.76 -20.28 -21.65
CA LEU A 203 10.65 -20.37 -20.67
C LEU A 203 10.56 -21.74 -20.00
N ARG A 204 10.90 -22.80 -20.74
CA ARG A 204 10.93 -24.20 -20.26
C ARG A 204 11.95 -24.46 -19.14
N GLN A 205 12.96 -23.60 -18.99
CA GLN A 205 13.93 -23.67 -17.89
C GLN A 205 13.31 -23.14 -16.58
N HIS A 206 12.23 -22.36 -16.66
CA HIS A 206 11.56 -21.74 -15.52
C HIS A 206 10.28 -22.50 -15.12
N LEU A 207 9.56 -23.09 -16.08
CA LEU A 207 8.32 -23.83 -15.85
C LEU A 207 8.27 -25.09 -16.76
N PRO A 208 7.85 -26.25 -16.24
CA PRO A 208 7.63 -27.46 -17.03
C PRO A 208 6.56 -27.30 -18.14
N ARG A 209 6.60 -28.18 -19.14
CA ARG A 209 5.70 -28.10 -20.31
C ARG A 209 4.23 -28.33 -19.98
N ASP A 210 3.97 -29.24 -19.05
CA ASP A 210 2.64 -29.54 -18.50
C ASP A 210 2.07 -28.38 -17.68
N CYS A 211 2.91 -27.44 -17.21
CA CYS A 211 2.47 -26.21 -16.55
C CYS A 211 2.16 -25.06 -17.53
N LEU A 212 2.47 -25.23 -18.82
CA LEU A 212 2.48 -24.15 -19.80
C LEU A 212 1.42 -24.34 -20.91
N PRO A 213 0.82 -23.24 -21.40
CA PRO A 213 0.01 -23.23 -22.61
C PRO A 213 0.77 -23.68 -23.86
N GLN A 214 0.08 -24.29 -24.82
CA GLN A 214 0.66 -24.68 -26.11
C GLN A 214 1.32 -23.50 -26.85
N HIS A 215 0.71 -22.31 -26.86
CA HIS A 215 1.27 -21.13 -27.51
C HIS A 215 2.54 -20.59 -26.81
N LEU A 216 2.81 -21.01 -25.58
CA LEU A 216 4.04 -20.73 -24.83
C LEU A 216 5.02 -21.93 -24.85
N GLY A 217 4.80 -22.91 -25.73
CA GLY A 217 5.64 -24.10 -25.87
C GLY A 217 5.34 -25.27 -24.91
N GLY A 218 4.20 -25.19 -24.21
CA GLY A 218 3.73 -26.23 -23.29
C GLY A 218 2.82 -27.27 -23.91
N LEU A 219 2.02 -27.93 -23.07
CA LEU A 219 1.08 -28.99 -23.45
C LEU A 219 -0.38 -28.61 -23.20
N LEU A 220 -0.63 -27.55 -22.43
CA LEU A 220 -1.99 -27.19 -22.03
C LEU A 220 -2.77 -26.56 -23.18
N PRO A 221 -3.91 -27.15 -23.59
CA PRO A 221 -4.84 -26.49 -24.49
C PRO A 221 -5.44 -25.29 -23.74
N LEU A 222 -5.16 -24.08 -24.22
CA LEU A 222 -5.67 -22.87 -23.57
C LEU A 222 -7.11 -22.62 -24.04
N GLU A 223 -8.08 -23.28 -23.41
CA GLU A 223 -9.49 -22.90 -23.53
C GLU A 223 -9.77 -21.78 -22.54
N SER A 224 -9.32 -20.56 -22.84
CA SER A 224 -9.49 -19.38 -21.96
C SER A 224 -10.95 -19.14 -21.55
N TYR A 225 -11.89 -19.63 -22.36
CA TYR A 225 -13.32 -19.48 -22.17
C TYR A 225 -13.89 -20.40 -21.06
N SER A 226 -13.32 -21.58 -20.82
CA SER A 226 -13.94 -22.57 -19.90
C SER A 226 -13.70 -22.24 -18.42
N TRP A 227 -12.48 -21.86 -18.05
CA TRP A 227 -12.13 -21.62 -16.64
C TRP A 227 -12.70 -20.30 -16.10
N ASN A 228 -12.57 -19.20 -16.84
CA ASN A 228 -13.15 -17.92 -16.42
C ASN A 228 -14.69 -18.02 -16.35
N GLN A 229 -15.33 -18.82 -17.20
CA GLN A 229 -16.76 -19.12 -17.08
C GLN A 229 -17.12 -19.93 -15.85
N GLN A 230 -16.32 -20.93 -15.49
CA GLN A 230 -16.53 -21.67 -14.24
C GLN A 230 -16.42 -20.74 -13.03
N LEU A 231 -15.48 -19.80 -13.04
CA LEU A 231 -15.36 -18.77 -12.01
C LEU A 231 -16.57 -17.82 -11.98
N LEU A 232 -17.11 -17.45 -13.13
CA LEU A 232 -18.32 -16.63 -13.24
C LEU A 232 -19.60 -17.36 -12.79
N ALA A 233 -19.71 -18.66 -13.08
CA ALA A 233 -20.85 -19.48 -12.71
C ALA A 233 -20.92 -19.76 -11.19
N GLY A 234 -19.80 -19.61 -10.48
CA GLY A 234 -19.68 -19.93 -9.05
C GLY A 234 -20.37 -18.96 -8.08
N GLN A 235 -21.04 -17.90 -8.55
CA GLN A 235 -21.75 -16.97 -7.66
C GLN A 235 -23.05 -16.41 -8.27
N ASN A 236 -24.17 -16.85 -7.70
CA ASN A 236 -25.36 -16.02 -7.55
C ASN A 236 -25.35 -15.40 -6.14
N GLY A 237 -25.08 -14.09 -6.02
CA GLY A 237 -25.48 -13.30 -4.84
C GLY A 237 -24.58 -13.32 -3.59
N ARG A 238 -23.35 -13.85 -3.62
CA ARG A 238 -22.42 -13.71 -2.49
C ARG A 238 -21.78 -12.32 -2.49
N VAL A 239 -22.18 -11.47 -1.53
CA VAL A 239 -21.53 -10.19 -1.25
C VAL A 239 -20.11 -10.45 -0.73
N ASP A 240 -19.12 -9.74 -1.28
CA ASP A 240 -17.75 -9.82 -0.77
C ASP A 240 -17.72 -9.21 0.65
N PRO A 241 -17.32 -9.97 1.69
CA PRO A 241 -17.29 -9.47 3.06
C PRO A 241 -16.36 -8.27 3.25
N VAL A 242 -15.44 -8.03 2.31
CA VAL A 242 -14.58 -6.84 2.34
C VAL A 242 -15.29 -5.62 1.77
N ASP A 243 -16.34 -5.73 0.96
CA ASP A 243 -17.02 -4.57 0.36
C ASP A 243 -17.63 -3.63 1.41
N GLU A 244 -18.21 -4.17 2.48
CA GLU A 244 -18.68 -3.38 3.63
C GLU A 244 -17.51 -2.64 4.31
N LEU A 245 -16.33 -3.24 4.30
CA LEU A 245 -15.13 -2.71 4.93
C LEU A 245 -14.42 -1.69 4.03
N VAL A 246 -14.48 -1.79 2.69
CA VAL A 246 -13.78 -0.85 1.79
C VAL A 246 -14.30 0.58 1.96
N GLY A 247 -15.60 0.75 2.21
CA GLY A 247 -16.25 2.07 2.36
C GLY A 247 -15.94 2.80 3.66
N ILE A 248 -15.37 2.12 4.66
CA ILE A 248 -14.95 2.76 5.90
C ILE A 248 -13.64 3.51 5.63
N PRO A 249 -13.55 4.83 5.85
CA PRO A 249 -12.28 5.53 5.76
C PRO A 249 -11.25 4.83 6.65
N VAL A 250 -10.13 4.39 6.07
CA VAL A 250 -8.95 4.14 6.89
C VAL A 250 -8.58 5.49 7.48
N GLU A 251 -8.13 5.56 8.73
CA GLU A 251 -7.62 6.78 9.34
C GLU A 251 -6.43 7.41 8.56
N ASP A 252 -6.05 6.83 7.40
CA ASP A 252 -5.16 7.31 6.34
C ASP A 252 -5.83 8.24 5.29
N ALA A 253 -7.03 8.77 5.57
CA ALA A 253 -7.33 10.10 5.04
C ALA A 253 -6.25 11.06 5.56
N SER A 254 -5.82 12.05 4.77
CA SER A 254 -4.95 13.11 5.30
C SER A 254 -5.50 13.54 6.65
N ILE A 255 -4.73 13.33 7.72
CA ILE A 255 -5.13 13.72 9.09
C ILE A 255 -5.45 15.22 9.16
N HIS A 256 -4.91 15.98 8.21
CA HIS A 256 -5.36 17.32 7.85
C HIS A 256 -6.37 17.23 6.72
N VAL A 257 -7.66 17.26 7.08
CA VAL A 257 -8.73 17.42 6.09
C VAL A 257 -8.79 18.90 5.70
N PRO A 258 -8.85 19.24 4.39
CA PRO A 258 -8.98 20.63 3.96
C PRO A 258 -10.22 21.27 4.62
N GLY A 259 -9.98 22.25 5.49
CA GLY A 259 -11.05 23.03 6.13
C GLY A 259 -11.71 24.02 5.14
N PRO A 260 -12.73 24.77 5.59
CA PRO A 260 -13.37 25.81 4.77
C PRO A 260 -12.40 26.84 4.20
N GLU A 261 -11.29 27.07 4.90
CA GLU A 261 -10.23 28.03 4.54
C GLU A 261 -9.06 27.40 3.78
N SER A 262 -9.19 26.14 3.35
CA SER A 262 -8.12 25.46 2.61
C SER A 262 -7.96 26.01 1.19
N MET A 263 -6.72 26.02 0.69
CA MET A 263 -6.38 26.45 -0.67
C MET A 263 -5.83 25.28 -1.49
N ARG A 264 -6.27 25.18 -2.74
CA ARG A 264 -5.66 24.33 -3.75
C ARG A 264 -4.32 24.94 -4.20
N PRO A 265 -3.38 24.14 -4.75
CA PRO A 265 -2.08 24.65 -5.18
C PRO A 265 -2.14 25.88 -6.11
N GLN A 266 -3.11 25.94 -7.02
CA GLN A 266 -3.28 27.08 -7.93
C GLN A 266 -3.79 28.34 -7.22
N GLU A 267 -4.65 28.17 -6.23
CA GLU A 267 -5.17 29.27 -5.40
C GLU A 267 -4.05 29.80 -4.51
N LEU A 268 -3.21 28.92 -3.95
CA LEU A 268 -2.01 29.31 -3.20
C LEU A 268 -1.05 30.13 -4.07
N LEU A 269 -0.78 29.71 -5.31
CA LEU A 269 0.07 30.48 -6.23
C LEU A 269 -0.50 31.86 -6.52
N THR A 270 -1.82 31.94 -6.72
CA THR A 270 -2.53 33.22 -6.93
C THR A 270 -2.45 34.12 -5.68
N HIS A 271 -2.65 33.54 -4.49
CA HIS A 271 -2.59 34.24 -3.21
C HIS A 271 -1.20 34.78 -2.91
N LEU A 272 -0.16 33.94 -3.08
CA LEU A 272 1.24 34.36 -2.94
C LEU A 272 1.60 35.47 -3.95
N GLY A 273 1.11 35.37 -5.19
CA GLY A 273 1.26 36.39 -6.21
C GLY A 273 0.58 37.72 -5.84
N ARG A 274 -0.55 37.68 -5.13
CA ARG A 274 -1.25 38.89 -4.65
C ARG A 274 -0.53 39.53 -3.46
N LEU A 275 -0.13 38.73 -2.48
CA LEU A 275 0.49 39.23 -1.24
C LEU A 275 1.89 39.79 -1.44
N GLN A 276 2.64 39.21 -2.37
CA GLN A 276 4.07 39.47 -2.53
C GLN A 276 4.82 39.24 -1.20
N ARG A 277 6.13 39.54 -1.18
CA ARG A 277 6.98 39.23 -0.02
C ARG A 277 6.53 39.92 1.27
N SER A 278 6.10 41.17 1.21
CA SER A 278 5.67 41.93 2.39
C SER A 278 4.37 41.39 2.97
N GLY A 279 3.39 41.05 2.13
CA GLY A 279 2.11 40.49 2.58
C GLY A 279 2.28 39.12 3.23
N VAL A 280 3.11 38.24 2.67
CA VAL A 280 3.40 36.92 3.27
C VAL A 280 4.07 37.08 4.64
N HIS A 281 4.98 38.06 4.80
CA HIS A 281 5.60 38.33 6.10
C HIS A 281 4.57 38.85 7.12
N GLN A 282 3.63 39.67 6.69
CA GLN A 282 2.56 40.16 7.56
C GLN A 282 1.64 39.02 8.02
N GLU A 283 1.20 38.14 7.10
CA GLU A 283 0.38 36.97 7.45
C GLU A 283 1.11 36.05 8.45
N TYR A 284 2.42 35.84 8.26
CA TYR A 284 3.22 35.05 9.21
C TYR A 284 3.25 35.68 10.62
N GLU A 285 3.41 37.00 10.72
CA GLU A 285 3.39 37.70 12.01
C GLU A 285 2.02 37.67 12.68
N GLU A 286 0.93 37.64 11.90
CA GLU A 286 -0.43 37.46 12.41
C GLU A 286 -0.62 36.05 12.97
N LEU A 287 -0.23 35.01 12.23
CA LEU A 287 -0.26 33.62 12.71
C LEU A 287 0.57 33.41 13.98
N ARG A 288 1.73 34.07 14.09
CA ARG A 288 2.59 33.97 15.27
C ARG A 288 1.95 34.56 16.54
N LYS A 289 0.97 35.45 16.41
CA LYS A 289 0.22 36.03 17.54
C LYS A 289 -0.89 35.12 18.02
N GLU A 290 -1.32 34.15 17.21
CA GLU A 290 -2.36 33.21 17.62
C GLU A 290 -1.82 32.25 18.68
N PRO A 291 -2.49 32.11 19.84
CA PRO A 291 -2.07 31.17 20.84
C PRO A 291 -2.25 29.73 20.31
N PRO A 292 -1.23 28.86 20.41
CA PRO A 292 -1.35 27.50 19.93
C PRO A 292 -2.41 26.74 20.74
N PRO A 293 -3.17 25.84 20.10
CA PRO A 293 -4.13 25.01 20.82
C PRO A 293 -3.39 24.00 21.70
N GLY A 294 -3.46 24.18 23.03
CA GLY A 294 -2.89 23.24 24.00
C GLY A 294 -2.31 23.94 25.23
N SER A 295 -1.46 23.22 25.96
CA SER A 295 -0.87 23.69 27.21
C SER A 295 0.62 23.39 27.28
N PHE A 296 1.33 24.13 28.12
CA PHE A 296 2.78 24.03 28.33
C PHE A 296 3.15 23.70 29.79
N HIS A 297 2.22 23.13 30.56
CA HIS A 297 2.37 22.95 31.99
C HIS A 297 3.63 22.15 32.33
N CYS A 298 3.89 21.03 31.64
CA CYS A 298 5.05 20.19 31.90
C CYS A 298 6.36 20.92 31.60
N ALA A 299 6.41 21.66 30.49
CA ALA A 299 7.57 22.45 30.09
C ALA A 299 7.87 23.61 31.05
N GLN A 300 6.84 24.14 31.72
CA GLN A 300 6.92 25.28 32.64
C GLN A 300 7.20 24.90 34.11
N LEU A 301 7.16 23.61 34.47
CA LEU A 301 7.53 23.16 35.81
C LEU A 301 8.95 23.63 36.15
N ALA A 302 9.16 24.13 37.37
CA ALA A 302 10.41 24.77 37.78
C ALA A 302 11.68 23.92 37.48
N TYR A 303 11.59 22.61 37.67
CA TYR A 303 12.69 21.67 37.42
C TYR A 303 12.84 21.25 35.93
N ASN A 304 11.90 21.62 35.07
CA ASN A 304 11.96 21.37 33.62
C ASN A 304 12.35 22.61 32.81
N GLN A 305 12.13 23.81 33.35
CA GLN A 305 12.47 25.07 32.69
C GLN A 305 13.92 25.09 32.20
N GLU A 306 14.80 24.54 33.02
CA GLU A 306 16.22 24.50 32.72
C GLU A 306 16.54 23.60 31.51
N ARG A 307 15.68 22.62 31.17
CA ARG A 307 15.84 21.69 30.04
C ARG A 307 15.40 22.32 28.70
N ASN A 308 14.80 23.51 28.72
CA ASN A 308 14.41 24.27 27.53
C ASN A 308 15.56 25.16 27.07
N ARG A 309 15.86 25.15 25.76
CA ARG A 309 16.88 26.04 25.18
C ARG A 309 16.41 27.50 25.14
N TYR A 310 15.13 27.71 24.86
CA TYR A 310 14.49 29.01 24.78
C TYR A 310 13.24 29.03 25.66
N GLY A 311 13.03 30.12 26.40
CA GLY A 311 11.88 30.25 27.31
C GLY A 311 10.55 30.45 26.59
N ASP A 312 10.59 30.93 25.35
CA ASP A 312 9.44 31.21 24.48
C ASP A 312 9.18 30.10 23.44
N VAL A 313 10.02 29.06 23.39
CA VAL A 313 9.84 27.90 22.49
C VAL A 313 9.70 26.63 23.31
N LEU A 314 8.47 26.37 23.74
CA LEU A 314 8.11 25.25 24.61
C LEU A 314 7.38 24.15 23.82
N CYS A 315 7.55 22.89 24.24
CA CYS A 315 6.79 21.78 23.64
C CYS A 315 5.40 21.65 24.28
N LEU A 316 4.38 21.38 23.46
CA LEU A 316 3.00 21.19 23.90
C LEU A 316 2.84 19.90 24.71
N ASP A 317 2.10 19.94 25.82
CA ASP A 317 1.83 18.79 26.68
C ASP A 317 1.15 17.64 25.94
N GLN A 318 0.31 17.98 24.96
CA GLN A 318 -0.52 17.05 24.19
C GLN A 318 0.31 16.20 23.23
N THR A 319 1.38 16.76 22.66
CA THR A 319 2.21 16.10 21.64
C THR A 319 3.63 15.82 22.12
N ARG A 320 3.99 16.20 23.35
CA ARG A 320 5.36 15.99 23.87
C ARG A 320 5.76 14.53 23.82
N VAL A 321 7.02 14.30 23.46
CA VAL A 321 7.66 13.00 23.62
C VAL A 321 7.91 12.78 25.11
N ARG A 322 7.56 11.59 25.62
CA ARG A 322 7.74 11.21 27.02
C ARG A 322 8.81 10.13 27.10
N LEU A 323 9.89 10.43 27.81
CA LEU A 323 10.93 9.45 28.07
C LEU A 323 10.41 8.40 29.06
N LYS A 324 10.81 7.13 28.90
CA LYS A 324 10.46 6.11 29.90
C LYS A 324 11.00 6.52 31.28
N THR A 325 10.37 6.17 32.39
CA THR A 325 10.91 6.55 33.70
C THR A 325 12.08 5.64 34.10
N ARG A 326 13.23 6.20 34.55
CA ARG A 326 14.29 5.42 35.23
C ARG A 326 14.20 5.58 36.75
N ARG A 327 14.83 4.65 37.48
CA ARG A 327 14.98 4.77 38.94
C ARG A 327 15.69 6.09 39.25
N ASN A 328 15.09 6.91 40.13
CA ASN A 328 15.57 8.21 40.60
C ASN A 328 15.43 9.41 39.65
N GLU A 329 14.72 9.29 38.52
CA GLU A 329 14.40 10.45 37.66
C GLU A 329 13.16 11.20 38.18
N ARG A 330 13.26 12.53 38.27
CA ARG A 330 12.18 13.41 38.72
C ARG A 330 11.25 13.88 37.59
N SER A 331 11.61 13.63 36.33
CA SER A 331 10.80 14.00 35.17
C SER A 331 11.03 13.08 33.97
N ASP A 332 9.99 12.90 33.17
CA ASP A 332 10.01 12.24 31.85
C ASP A 332 10.23 13.24 30.70
N TYR A 333 10.60 14.48 31.04
CA TYR A 333 10.56 15.63 30.14
C TYR A 333 11.80 15.77 29.26
N ILE A 334 11.54 15.92 27.97
CA ILE A 334 12.43 16.46 26.95
C ILE A 334 11.63 17.43 26.08
N ASN A 335 12.23 18.55 25.66
CA ASN A 335 11.58 19.51 24.78
C ASN A 335 11.60 18.98 23.33
N ALA A 336 10.68 18.06 23.08
CA ALA A 336 10.43 17.43 21.79
C ALA A 336 8.94 17.11 21.66
N SER A 337 8.39 17.27 20.45
CA SER A 337 6.98 17.00 20.15
C SER A 337 6.87 16.09 18.94
N PHE A 338 5.92 15.15 19.01
CA PHE A 338 5.44 14.45 17.83
C PHE A 338 4.75 15.44 16.90
N MET A 339 5.07 15.33 15.62
CA MET A 339 4.52 16.13 14.55
C MET A 339 3.90 15.21 13.52
N ASP A 340 2.74 15.63 13.08
CA ASP A 340 1.97 15.00 12.04
C ASP A 340 2.66 15.16 10.69
N GLY A 341 2.67 14.07 9.91
CA GLY A 341 3.10 14.07 8.53
C GLY A 341 1.89 14.13 7.60
N TYR A 342 2.13 14.32 6.30
CA TYR A 342 1.07 14.46 5.30
C TYR A 342 0.04 13.31 5.31
N LYS A 343 0.47 12.08 5.62
CA LYS A 343 -0.39 10.88 5.62
C LYS A 343 -0.36 10.09 6.91
N GLN A 344 0.38 10.55 7.92
CA GLN A 344 0.67 9.73 9.09
C GLN A 344 0.72 10.62 10.32
N ARG A 345 -0.10 10.29 11.32
CA ARG A 345 -0.05 10.94 12.63
C ARG A 345 1.28 10.65 13.32
N ASN A 346 1.84 11.63 14.02
CA ASN A 346 3.10 11.51 14.75
C ASN A 346 4.26 10.97 13.88
N ALA A 347 4.29 11.30 12.59
CA ALA A 347 5.30 10.81 11.64
C ALA A 347 6.71 11.31 11.94
N TYR A 348 6.82 12.51 12.53
CA TYR A 348 8.07 13.16 12.82
C TYR A 348 8.18 13.52 14.32
N ILE A 349 9.40 13.75 14.77
CA ILE A 349 9.67 14.38 16.06
C ILE A 349 10.44 15.66 15.78
N GLY A 350 9.86 16.80 16.15
CA GLY A 350 10.59 18.06 16.21
C GLY A 350 11.13 18.27 17.62
N THR A 351 12.40 18.63 17.73
CA THR A 351 13.08 18.84 19.02
C THR A 351 14.04 20.00 18.91
N GLN A 352 14.29 20.67 20.04
CA GLN A 352 15.42 21.60 20.14
C GLN A 352 16.76 20.87 19.94
N GLY A 353 17.80 21.61 19.56
CA GLY A 353 19.16 21.09 19.60
C GLY A 353 19.57 20.74 21.03
N PRO A 354 20.18 19.55 21.27
CA PRO A 354 20.49 19.07 22.62
C PRO A 354 21.38 20.07 23.38
N LEU A 355 21.12 20.21 24.67
CA LEU A 355 21.95 20.98 25.62
C LEU A 355 22.94 20.03 26.29
N GLU A 356 23.98 20.57 26.93
CA GLU A 356 24.95 19.75 27.67
C GLU A 356 24.27 18.79 28.66
N LYS A 357 23.27 19.28 29.39
CA LYS A 357 22.50 18.49 30.36
C LYS A 357 21.37 17.63 29.79
N THR A 358 21.06 17.75 28.49
CA THR A 358 20.00 16.95 27.83
C THR A 358 20.54 16.06 26.71
N TYR A 359 21.85 15.98 26.50
CA TYR A 359 22.46 15.12 25.47
C TYR A 359 22.11 13.63 25.68
N GLY A 360 22.15 13.17 26.93
CA GLY A 360 21.74 11.81 27.28
C GLY A 360 20.26 11.55 27.00
N ASP A 361 19.39 12.50 27.34
CA ASP A 361 17.95 12.42 27.10
C ASP A 361 17.62 12.44 25.60
N PHE A 362 18.36 13.20 24.80
CA PHE A 362 18.23 13.23 23.34
C PHE A 362 18.53 11.87 22.72
N TRP A 363 19.69 11.27 23.01
CA TRP A 363 20.03 9.95 22.45
C TRP A 363 19.12 8.84 22.97
N ARG A 364 18.69 8.97 24.22
CA ARG A 364 17.68 8.10 24.80
C ARG A 364 16.36 8.18 24.02
N MET A 365 15.88 9.39 23.70
CA MET A 365 14.70 9.58 22.87
C MET A 365 14.88 8.92 21.50
N VAL A 366 16.01 9.18 20.83
CA VAL A 366 16.35 8.57 19.53
C VAL A 366 16.26 7.05 19.59
N TRP A 367 16.82 6.44 20.64
CA TRP A 367 16.77 4.99 20.86
C TRP A 367 15.36 4.48 21.18
N GLU A 368 14.67 5.09 22.15
CA GLU A 368 13.33 4.65 22.60
C GLU A 368 12.28 4.77 21.51
N GLN A 369 12.43 5.76 20.62
CA GLN A 369 11.53 5.98 19.49
C GLN A 369 12.00 5.29 18.21
N ASN A 370 13.14 4.58 18.23
CA ASN A 370 13.70 3.87 17.08
C ASN A 370 13.94 4.76 15.85
N MET A 371 14.53 5.94 16.09
CA MET A 371 14.80 6.93 15.05
C MET A 371 16.02 6.53 14.21
N LEU A 372 15.83 6.46 12.90
CA LEU A 372 16.88 6.04 11.94
C LEU A 372 17.58 7.21 11.24
N VAL A 373 16.92 8.38 11.17
CA VAL A 373 17.40 9.55 10.44
C VAL A 373 17.24 10.77 11.34
N ILE A 374 18.30 11.57 11.44
CA ILE A 374 18.31 12.85 12.14
C ILE A 374 18.67 13.93 11.11
N VAL A 375 17.83 14.96 11.01
CA VAL A 375 18.03 16.09 10.10
C VAL A 375 18.18 17.36 10.93
N MET A 376 19.27 18.10 10.70
CA MET A 376 19.51 19.40 11.32
C MET A 376 19.04 20.50 10.36
N THR A 377 18.02 21.25 10.75
CA THR A 377 17.33 22.23 9.88
C THR A 377 17.93 23.64 9.97
N THR A 378 18.76 23.91 10.97
CA THR A 378 19.44 25.19 11.19
C THR A 378 20.93 24.96 11.41
N ARG A 379 21.77 25.91 11.00
CA ARG A 379 23.23 25.81 11.15
C ARG A 379 23.72 26.61 12.33
#